data_AF-A0A5N7A7L2-F1
#
_entry.id   AF-A0A5N7A7L2-F1
#
_cell.length_a   1.000
_cell.length_b   1.000
_cell.length_c   1.000
_cell.angle_alpha   90.00
_cell.angle_beta   90.00
_cell.angle_gamma   90.00
#
_symmetry.space_group_name_H-M   'P 1'
#
loop_
_entity.id
_entity.type
_entity.pdbx_description
1 polymer ?
#
loop_
_entity_poly.entity_id
_entity_poly.type
_entity_poly.pdbx_seq_one_letter_code
_entity_poly.pdbx_strand_id
1 'polypeptide(L)'
;MSNWPIFITAPEAPIKTINKALLHLTDYEFNCPPQWTLLLTRAPTEPTTPSIPPLPIEETAPTVTTNEFAFKSPDEIYTYLDDPVTQGLFKDRNLSTSNWLIIDQKGLEMESCLLVEYMLPEDREDEEGNGEGYRMCRIPWTRAWGMFCNLDIGNMGFEEWVDEERGPVEEDFGAWAWVGPFEGEDMEDMEVKRKREEAVRRGVEEGWA
;
A
#
# COMPACT_ATOMS: atom_id res chain seq x y z
N MET A 1 8.80 -11.87 5.51
CA MET A 1 7.78 -10.86 5.22
C MET A 1 6.95 -11.34 4.05
N SER A 2 5.65 -11.07 4.08
CA SER A 2 4.74 -11.39 2.97
C SER A 2 4.96 -10.41 1.81
N ASN A 3 4.71 -10.83 0.57
CA ASN A 3 4.76 -9.95 -0.60
C ASN A 3 3.38 -9.34 -0.83
N TRP A 4 3.21 -8.05 -0.54
CA TRP A 4 1.87 -7.45 -0.58
C TRP A 4 1.55 -6.87 -1.97
N PRO A 5 0.29 -6.98 -2.40
CA PRO A 5 -0.17 -6.32 -3.61
C PRO A 5 -0.31 -4.81 -3.38
N ILE A 6 0.15 -4.03 -4.35
CA ILE A 6 -0.13 -2.60 -4.47
C ILE A 6 -1.06 -2.42 -5.65
N PHE A 7 -2.20 -1.79 -5.42
CA PHE A 7 -3.17 -1.42 -6.45
C PHE A 7 -3.10 0.09 -6.71
N ILE A 8 -3.06 0.48 -7.99
CA ILE A 8 -3.28 1.88 -8.38
C ILE A 8 -4.74 1.98 -8.78
N THR A 9 -5.53 2.77 -8.06
CA THR A 9 -6.93 3.02 -8.43
C THR A 9 -7.14 4.41 -9.01
N ALA A 10 -6.14 5.30 -8.82
CA ALA A 10 -6.07 6.56 -9.54
C ALA A 10 -6.12 6.32 -11.07
N PRO A 11 -7.07 6.95 -11.78
CA PRO A 11 -7.30 6.67 -13.20
C PRO A 11 -6.23 7.25 -14.12
N GLU A 12 -5.62 8.35 -13.69
CA GLU A 12 -4.53 9.03 -14.39
C GLU A 12 -3.38 9.18 -13.40
N ALA A 13 -2.59 8.12 -13.25
CA ALA A 13 -1.46 8.11 -12.35
C ALA A 13 -0.15 8.30 -13.13
N PRO A 14 0.51 9.47 -13.05
CA PRO A 14 1.77 9.68 -13.72
C PRO A 14 2.81 8.67 -13.21
N ILE A 15 3.51 8.00 -14.13
CA ILE A 15 4.49 6.96 -13.77
C ILE A 15 5.59 7.48 -12.85
N LYS A 16 5.95 8.77 -12.96
CA LYS A 16 6.90 9.43 -12.06
C LYS A 16 6.39 9.51 -10.62
N THR A 17 5.14 9.92 -10.45
CA THR A 17 4.49 9.96 -9.14
C THR A 17 4.37 8.57 -8.53
N ILE A 18 4.05 7.55 -9.34
CA ILE A 18 4.06 6.15 -8.88
C ILE A 18 5.47 5.75 -8.45
N ASN A 19 6.49 5.97 -9.28
CA ASN A 19 7.87 5.67 -8.92
C ASN A 19 8.29 6.37 -7.63
N LYS A 20 7.90 7.63 -7.43
CA LYS A 20 8.13 8.36 -6.19
C LYS A 20 7.47 7.66 -4.99
N ALA A 21 6.20 7.26 -5.11
CA ALA A 21 5.52 6.50 -4.07
C ALA A 21 6.23 5.17 -3.76
N LEU A 22 6.60 4.41 -4.80
CA LEU A 22 7.28 3.12 -4.67
C LEU A 22 8.66 3.24 -4.02
N LEU A 23 9.41 4.30 -4.30
CA LEU A 23 10.64 4.62 -3.58
C LEU A 23 10.36 4.87 -2.10
N HIS A 24 9.33 5.64 -1.77
CA HIS A 24 8.94 5.86 -0.37
C HIS A 24 8.47 4.59 0.34
N LEU A 25 7.96 3.59 -0.39
CA LEU A 25 7.56 2.28 0.15
C LEU A 25 8.72 1.26 0.20
N THR A 26 9.91 1.61 -0.28
CA THR A 26 11.06 0.68 -0.30
C THR A 26 11.70 0.54 1.09
N ASP A 27 12.17 -0.66 1.41
CA ASP A 27 13.00 -0.93 2.58
C ASP A 27 14.45 -0.45 2.35
N TYR A 28 14.89 0.54 3.12
CA TYR A 28 16.27 1.04 3.10
C TYR A 28 17.09 0.61 4.33
N GLU A 29 16.48 -0.11 5.27
CA GLU A 29 17.12 -0.60 6.48
C GLU A 29 17.92 -1.88 6.18
N PHE A 30 17.26 -2.87 5.57
CA PHE A 30 17.87 -4.18 5.36
C PHE A 30 18.38 -4.42 3.93
N ASN A 31 18.24 -3.43 3.05
CA ASN A 31 18.66 -3.51 1.64
C ASN A 31 18.16 -4.79 0.95
N CYS A 32 16.92 -5.18 1.26
CA CYS A 32 16.27 -6.34 0.69
C CYS A 32 15.48 -5.95 -0.57
N PRO A 33 15.18 -6.89 -1.48
CA PRO A 33 14.25 -6.63 -2.56
C PRO A 33 12.89 -6.16 -2.01
N PRO A 34 12.14 -5.33 -2.74
CA PRO A 34 10.80 -4.93 -2.34
C PRO A 34 9.95 -6.13 -1.90
N GLN A 35 9.22 -5.99 -0.81
CA GLN A 35 8.27 -7.01 -0.33
C GLN A 35 6.85 -6.66 -0.79
N TRP A 36 6.74 -6.08 -1.98
CA TRP A 36 5.48 -5.68 -2.57
C TRP A 36 5.54 -5.81 -4.10
N THR A 37 4.36 -5.99 -4.69
CA THR A 37 4.19 -6.17 -6.14
C THR A 37 3.09 -5.25 -6.64
N LEU A 38 3.39 -4.42 -7.63
CA LEU A 38 2.38 -3.59 -8.30
C LEU A 38 1.49 -4.47 -9.19
N LEU A 39 0.18 -4.46 -8.95
CA LEU A 39 -0.80 -5.19 -9.73
C LEU A 39 -1.61 -4.22 -10.60
N LEU A 40 -1.54 -4.42 -11.90
CA LEU A 40 -2.32 -3.68 -12.90
C LEU A 40 -3.39 -4.53 -13.57
N THR A 41 -3.39 -5.86 -13.34
CA THR A 41 -4.34 -6.81 -13.92
C THR A 41 -4.85 -7.77 -12.85
N ARG A 42 -6.06 -8.31 -13.04
CA ARG A 42 -6.69 -9.32 -12.16
C ARG A 42 -6.02 -10.69 -12.21
N ALA A 43 -5.17 -10.91 -13.20
CA ALA A 43 -4.39 -12.13 -13.35
C ALA A 43 -2.90 -11.75 -13.25
N PRO A 44 -2.31 -11.68 -12.04
CA PRO A 44 -0.87 -11.53 -11.88
C PRO A 44 -0.09 -12.56 -12.72
N THR A 45 1.12 -12.23 -13.16
CA THR A 45 1.99 -13.12 -13.95
C THR A 45 2.72 -14.15 -13.08
N GLU A 46 3.16 -15.28 -13.66
CA GLU A 46 3.91 -16.33 -12.92
C GLU A 46 5.39 -16.33 -13.29
N PRO A 47 6.30 -16.37 -12.30
CA PRO A 47 6.12 -15.99 -10.90
C PRO A 47 5.93 -14.47 -10.76
N THR A 48 5.21 -14.01 -9.73
CA THR A 48 5.20 -12.59 -9.40
C THR A 48 6.56 -12.21 -8.81
N THR A 49 7.28 -11.38 -9.55
CA THR A 49 8.53 -10.79 -9.09
C THR A 49 8.19 -9.45 -8.46
N PRO A 50 8.73 -9.12 -7.27
CA PRO A 50 8.56 -7.80 -6.70
C PRO A 50 8.92 -6.71 -7.70
N SER A 51 8.14 -5.64 -7.69
CA SER A 51 8.34 -4.52 -8.60
C SER A 51 9.51 -3.68 -8.10
N ILE A 52 10.56 -3.53 -8.90
CA ILE A 52 11.76 -2.78 -8.52
C ILE A 52 11.68 -1.38 -9.13
N PRO A 53 11.64 -0.30 -8.32
CA PRO A 53 11.68 1.06 -8.86
C PRO A 53 13.09 1.40 -9.40
N PRO A 54 13.20 2.24 -10.45
CA PRO A 54 12.10 2.81 -11.21
C PRO A 54 11.42 1.81 -12.16
N LEU A 55 10.10 1.89 -12.23
CA LEU A 55 9.34 1.33 -13.32
C LEU A 55 9.63 2.09 -14.63
N PRO A 56 9.70 1.40 -15.80
CA PRO A 56 10.00 2.03 -17.08
C PRO A 56 9.03 3.15 -17.45
N ILE A 57 9.53 4.35 -17.78
CA ILE A 57 8.66 5.51 -18.11
C ILE A 57 7.82 5.27 -19.37
N GLU A 58 8.37 4.58 -20.36
CA GLU A 58 7.78 4.49 -21.72
C GLU A 58 6.73 3.38 -21.89
N GLU A 59 6.62 2.43 -20.95
CA GLU A 59 5.79 1.22 -21.12
C GLU A 59 4.71 1.00 -20.05
N THR A 60 4.73 1.72 -18.91
CA THR A 60 3.94 1.32 -17.73
C THR A 60 3.22 2.45 -16.99
N ALA A 61 3.02 3.64 -17.57
CA ALA A 61 2.05 4.56 -16.98
C ALA A 61 0.67 3.86 -16.96
N PRO A 62 0.11 3.54 -15.79
CA PRO A 62 -1.17 2.88 -15.73
C PRO A 62 -2.22 3.89 -16.21
N THR A 63 -2.83 3.53 -17.33
CA THR A 63 -3.96 4.23 -17.92
C THR A 63 -5.21 3.45 -17.61
N VAL A 64 -6.37 4.07 -17.81
CA VAL A 64 -7.67 3.41 -17.72
C VAL A 64 -7.80 2.16 -18.62
N THR A 65 -6.96 2.02 -19.65
CA THR A 65 -6.93 0.85 -20.54
C THR A 65 -5.88 -0.20 -20.20
N THR A 66 -4.85 0.16 -19.43
CA THR A 66 -3.73 -0.74 -19.06
C THR A 66 -3.75 -1.14 -17.59
N ASN A 67 -4.65 -0.55 -16.80
CA ASN A 67 -4.86 -0.83 -15.39
C ASN A 67 -6.31 -1.24 -15.14
N GLU A 68 -6.54 -2.52 -14.92
CA GLU A 68 -7.86 -3.10 -14.63
C GLU A 68 -8.44 -2.67 -13.27
N PHE A 69 -7.61 -2.05 -12.42
CA PHE A 69 -8.01 -1.52 -11.11
C PHE A 69 -8.25 -0.01 -11.12
N ALA A 70 -8.07 0.67 -12.26
CA ALA A 70 -8.42 2.08 -12.39
C ALA A 70 -9.90 2.31 -12.02
N PHE A 71 -10.17 3.37 -11.24
CA PHE A 71 -11.47 3.73 -10.68
C PHE A 71 -12.08 2.74 -9.67
N LYS A 72 -11.36 1.69 -9.25
CA LYS A 72 -11.87 0.75 -8.25
C LYS A 72 -11.88 1.37 -6.86
N SER A 73 -13.01 1.19 -6.17
CA SER A 73 -13.13 1.48 -4.76
C SER A 73 -12.38 0.44 -3.91
N PRO A 74 -12.01 0.76 -2.66
CA PRO A 74 -11.50 -0.23 -1.71
C PRO A 74 -12.38 -1.48 -1.59
N ASP A 75 -13.72 -1.33 -1.58
CA ASP A 75 -14.67 -2.45 -1.55
C ASP A 75 -14.58 -3.37 -2.76
N GLU A 76 -14.40 -2.81 -3.96
CA GLU A 76 -14.22 -3.61 -5.16
C GLU A 76 -12.88 -4.36 -5.16
N ILE A 77 -11.83 -3.78 -4.58
CA ILE A 77 -10.54 -4.46 -4.37
C ILE A 77 -10.71 -5.58 -3.34
N TYR A 78 -11.36 -5.31 -2.21
CA TYR A 78 -11.66 -6.32 -1.19
C TYR A 78 -12.47 -7.48 -1.79
N THR A 79 -13.56 -7.19 -2.50
CA THR A 79 -14.41 -8.21 -3.14
C THR A 79 -13.62 -9.07 -4.12
N TYR A 80 -12.67 -8.47 -4.84
CA TYR A 80 -11.77 -9.21 -5.72
C TYR A 80 -10.81 -10.12 -4.94
N LEU A 81 -10.23 -9.65 -3.84
CA LEU A 81 -9.30 -10.41 -2.98
C LEU A 81 -10.00 -11.49 -2.13
N ASP A 82 -11.25 -11.28 -1.75
CA ASP A 82 -12.06 -12.22 -0.96
C ASP A 82 -12.65 -13.34 -1.84
N ASP A 83 -12.58 -13.21 -3.17
CA ASP A 83 -13.00 -14.26 -4.09
C ASP A 83 -12.10 -15.52 -3.95
N PRO A 84 -12.66 -16.73 -3.75
CA PRO A 84 -11.88 -17.94 -3.54
C PRO A 84 -10.93 -18.30 -4.69
N VAL A 85 -11.27 -17.93 -5.94
CA VAL A 85 -10.41 -18.18 -7.09
C VAL A 85 -9.20 -17.24 -7.03
N THR A 86 -9.43 -15.96 -6.72
CA THR A 86 -8.36 -14.99 -6.51
C THR A 86 -7.45 -15.38 -5.34
N GLN A 87 -8.00 -15.82 -4.22
CA GLN A 87 -7.20 -16.30 -3.08
C GLN A 87 -6.29 -17.47 -3.46
N GLY A 88 -6.82 -18.44 -4.21
CA GLY A 88 -6.03 -19.54 -4.76
C GLY A 88 -4.89 -19.05 -5.65
N LEU A 89 -5.21 -18.13 -6.57
CA LEU A 89 -4.22 -17.52 -7.46
C LEU A 89 -3.13 -16.77 -6.68
N PHE A 90 -3.48 -15.96 -5.69
CA PHE A 90 -2.52 -15.17 -4.93
C PHE A 90 -1.60 -16.06 -4.11
N LYS A 91 -2.14 -17.11 -3.50
CA LYS A 91 -1.36 -18.13 -2.80
C LYS A 91 -0.34 -18.82 -3.71
N ASP A 92 -0.77 -19.26 -4.89
CA ASP A 92 0.10 -19.91 -5.88
C ASP A 92 1.21 -18.97 -6.39
N ARG A 93 0.96 -17.66 -6.29
CA ARG A 93 1.85 -16.59 -6.74
C ARG A 93 2.63 -15.91 -5.61
N ASN A 94 2.56 -16.44 -4.39
CA ASN A 94 3.21 -15.87 -3.22
C ASN A 94 2.88 -14.37 -3.04
N LEU A 95 1.59 -14.03 -3.16
CA LEU A 95 1.03 -12.71 -2.85
C LEU A 95 0.16 -12.81 -1.60
N SER A 96 0.24 -11.80 -0.74
CA SER A 96 -0.63 -11.68 0.43
C SER A 96 -2.04 -11.25 0.03
N THR A 97 -3.05 -11.80 0.70
CA THR A 97 -4.42 -11.27 0.72
C THR A 97 -4.79 -10.72 2.10
N SER A 98 -3.90 -10.83 3.08
CA SER A 98 -4.16 -10.38 4.46
C SER A 98 -3.97 -8.88 4.62
N ASN A 99 -3.08 -8.29 3.82
CA ASN A 99 -2.86 -6.85 3.83
C ASN A 99 -2.47 -6.37 2.43
N TRP A 100 -2.88 -5.15 2.06
CA TRP A 100 -2.60 -4.55 0.76
C TRP A 100 -2.55 -3.03 0.82
N LEU A 101 -2.03 -2.43 -0.25
CA LEU A 101 -1.94 -0.97 -0.40
C LEU A 101 -2.74 -0.51 -1.61
N ILE A 102 -3.46 0.60 -1.46
CA ILE A 102 -4.17 1.27 -2.55
C ILE A 102 -3.62 2.69 -2.68
N ILE A 103 -3.18 3.04 -3.89
CA ILE A 103 -2.83 4.41 -4.27
C ILE A 103 -3.95 4.96 -5.15
N ASP A 104 -4.83 5.73 -4.51
CA ASP A 104 -5.95 6.42 -5.14
C ASP A 104 -5.57 7.84 -5.57
N GLN A 105 -6.50 8.55 -6.20
CA GLN A 105 -6.24 9.91 -6.70
C GLN A 105 -5.83 10.88 -5.58
N LYS A 106 -6.55 10.84 -4.45
CA LYS A 106 -6.21 11.62 -3.25
C LYS A 106 -4.83 11.25 -2.72
N GLY A 107 -4.47 9.98 -2.79
CA GLY A 107 -3.16 9.47 -2.42
C GLY A 107 -2.02 10.07 -3.25
N LEU A 108 -2.20 10.17 -4.57
CA LEU A 108 -1.23 10.84 -5.45
C LEU A 108 -1.05 12.33 -5.14
N GLU A 109 -2.15 13.02 -4.83
CA GLU A 109 -2.15 14.46 -4.54
C GLU A 109 -1.54 14.79 -3.18
N MET A 110 -1.76 13.93 -2.19
CA MET A 110 -1.34 14.14 -0.80
C MET A 110 -0.07 13.38 -0.41
N GLU A 111 0.55 12.64 -1.34
CA GLU A 111 1.68 11.74 -1.06
C GLU A 111 1.36 10.70 0.04
N SER A 112 0.16 10.11 -0.07
CA SER A 112 -0.39 9.13 0.87
C SER A 112 -0.98 7.92 0.15
N CYS A 113 -1.26 6.88 0.91
CA CYS A 113 -1.95 5.68 0.41
C CYS A 113 -2.93 5.19 1.47
N LEU A 114 -3.86 4.34 1.04
CA LEU A 114 -4.65 3.53 1.94
C LEU A 114 -3.89 2.24 2.21
N LEU A 115 -3.52 2.01 3.46
CA LEU A 115 -3.03 0.71 3.92
C LEU A 115 -4.22 -0.06 4.48
N VAL A 116 -4.41 -1.28 3.99
CA VAL A 116 -5.60 -2.07 4.26
C VAL A 116 -5.22 -3.40 4.93
N GLU A 117 -5.95 -3.76 5.97
CA GLU A 117 -5.85 -5.03 6.69
C GLU A 117 -7.17 -5.81 6.54
N TYR A 118 -7.07 -7.09 6.21
CA TYR A 118 -8.18 -8.03 6.21
C TYR A 118 -8.59 -8.37 7.64
N MET A 119 -9.89 -8.34 7.92
CA MET A 119 -10.44 -8.77 9.21
C MET A 119 -11.04 -10.18 9.09
N LEU A 120 -10.54 -11.10 9.91
CA LEU A 120 -11.12 -12.44 9.99
C LEU A 120 -12.58 -12.34 10.45
N PRO A 121 -13.48 -13.21 9.96
CA PRO A 121 -14.88 -13.19 10.37
C PRO A 121 -15.10 -13.21 11.89
N GLU A 122 -14.21 -13.86 12.64
CA GLU A 122 -14.27 -13.97 14.10
C GLU A 122 -14.01 -12.62 14.79
N ASP A 123 -13.23 -11.74 14.17
CA ASP A 123 -12.84 -10.43 14.72
C ASP A 123 -13.86 -9.33 14.35
N ARG A 124 -14.77 -9.59 13.40
CA ARG A 124 -15.77 -8.61 12.92
C ARG A 124 -16.91 -8.35 13.91
N GLU A 125 -17.15 -9.24 14.87
CA GLU A 125 -18.24 -9.09 15.84
C GLU A 125 -17.88 -8.13 17.00
N ASP A 126 -16.58 -7.88 17.21
CA ASP A 126 -16.07 -7.10 18.34
C ASP A 126 -15.56 -5.69 17.96
N GLU A 127 -15.47 -5.35 16.67
CA GLU A 127 -14.95 -4.06 16.19
C GLU A 127 -16.05 -3.08 15.72
N GLU A 128 -15.93 -1.80 16.13
CA GLU A 128 -16.78 -0.67 15.68
C GLU A 128 -16.49 -0.24 14.22
N GLY A 129 -16.14 -1.18 13.34
CA GLY A 129 -15.94 -0.94 11.91
C GLY A 129 -17.24 -0.93 11.11
N ASN A 130 -17.16 -0.60 9.82
CA ASN A 130 -18.31 -0.56 8.90
C ASN A 130 -18.99 -1.94 8.65
N GLY A 131 -18.63 -2.99 9.40
CA GLY A 131 -19.09 -4.38 9.20
C GLY A 131 -18.51 -5.04 7.94
N GLU A 132 -17.56 -4.39 7.28
CA GLU A 132 -16.89 -4.89 6.09
C GLU A 132 -15.70 -5.76 6.49
N GLY A 133 -15.33 -6.74 5.67
CA GLY A 133 -14.29 -7.73 6.02
C GLY A 133 -12.86 -7.21 6.04
N TYR A 134 -12.68 -5.89 6.13
CA TYR A 134 -11.40 -5.21 6.11
C TYR A 134 -11.50 -3.86 6.82
N ARG A 135 -10.35 -3.32 7.20
CA ARG A 135 -10.18 -1.95 7.72
C ARG A 135 -9.00 -1.28 7.05
N MET A 136 -9.02 0.05 6.97
CA MET A 136 -7.98 0.79 6.26
C MET A 136 -7.64 2.13 6.88
N CYS A 137 -6.39 2.53 6.72
CA CYS A 137 -5.84 3.77 7.26
C CYS A 137 -5.23 4.59 6.12
N ARG A 138 -5.50 5.90 6.08
CA ARG A 138 -4.78 6.80 5.18
C ARG A 138 -3.48 7.25 5.84
N ILE A 139 -2.36 6.85 5.25
CA ILE A 139 -1.02 7.05 5.80
C ILE A 139 -0.07 7.65 4.74
N PRO A 140 0.85 8.57 5.10
CA PRO A 140 1.87 9.06 4.17
C PRO A 140 2.74 7.93 3.62
N TRP A 141 3.18 8.02 2.36
CA TRP A 141 4.02 6.98 1.74
C TRP A 141 5.30 6.70 2.53
N THR A 142 5.88 7.75 3.12
CA THR A 142 7.10 7.67 3.95
C THR A 142 6.92 6.86 5.22
N ARG A 143 5.68 6.61 5.66
CA ARG A 143 5.35 5.92 6.91
C ARG A 143 4.65 4.59 6.69
N ALA A 144 4.05 4.39 5.52
CA ALA A 144 3.36 3.16 5.14
C ALA A 144 4.22 1.90 5.29
N TRP A 145 5.52 1.96 4.94
CA TRP A 145 6.42 0.81 5.12
C TRP A 145 6.59 0.41 6.60
N GLY A 146 6.61 1.37 7.53
CA GLY A 146 6.73 1.07 8.96
C GLY A 146 5.50 0.34 9.50
N MET A 147 4.30 0.83 9.16
CA MET A 147 3.04 0.16 9.52
C MET A 147 2.95 -1.23 8.88
N PHE A 148 3.34 -1.34 7.61
CA PHE A 148 3.43 -2.61 6.87
C PHE A 148 4.24 -3.65 7.65
N CYS A 149 5.46 -3.31 8.06
CA CYS A 149 6.33 -4.25 8.75
C CYS A 149 5.72 -4.69 10.08
N ASN A 150 5.12 -3.76 10.82
CA ASN A 150 4.54 -4.05 12.13
C ASN A 150 3.32 -4.98 12.05
N LEU A 151 2.45 -4.77 11.07
CA LEU A 151 1.29 -5.65 10.83
C LEU A 151 1.73 -7.05 10.36
N ASP A 152 2.72 -7.13 9.46
CA ASP A 152 3.19 -8.42 8.93
C ASP A 152 3.89 -9.30 9.99
N ILE A 153 4.56 -8.68 10.98
CA ILE A 153 5.22 -9.40 12.08
C ILE A 153 4.39 -9.46 13.37
N GLY A 154 3.23 -8.80 13.41
CA GLY A 154 2.36 -8.69 14.58
C GLY A 154 3.01 -7.99 15.77
N ASN A 155 3.83 -6.95 15.54
CA ASN A 155 4.48 -6.19 16.62
C ASN A 155 3.57 -5.07 17.18
N MET A 156 2.81 -4.40 16.32
CA MET A 156 1.77 -3.44 16.69
C MET A 156 0.53 -3.72 15.83
N GLY A 157 -0.65 -3.74 16.45
CA GLY A 157 -1.94 -3.90 15.78
C GLY A 157 -2.37 -2.62 15.06
N PHE A 158 -3.31 -2.71 14.11
CA PHE A 158 -3.78 -1.57 13.32
C PHE A 158 -4.36 -0.43 14.17
N GLU A 159 -5.03 -0.78 15.26
CA GLU A 159 -5.65 0.12 16.24
C GLU A 159 -4.62 1.07 16.84
N GLU A 160 -3.39 0.60 17.03
CA GLU A 160 -2.28 1.42 17.53
C GLU A 160 -1.83 2.48 16.51
N TRP A 161 -2.21 2.36 15.23
CA TRP A 161 -1.84 3.29 14.15
C TRP A 161 -2.89 4.34 13.83
N VAL A 162 -4.06 4.28 14.46
CA VAL A 162 -5.21 5.07 14.05
C VAL A 162 -5.86 5.85 15.18
N ASP A 163 -6.57 6.91 14.80
CA ASP A 163 -7.25 7.80 15.74
C ASP A 163 -8.63 7.21 16.06
N GLU A 164 -8.66 6.32 17.05
CA GLU A 164 -9.89 5.65 17.51
C GLU A 164 -10.93 6.67 18.00
N GLU A 165 -10.50 7.77 18.63
CA GLU A 165 -11.41 8.81 19.13
C GLU A 165 -12.09 9.57 18.00
N ARG A 166 -11.37 9.83 16.90
CA ARG A 166 -11.92 10.51 15.73
C ARG A 166 -12.82 9.59 14.90
N GLY A 167 -12.53 8.29 14.87
CA GLY A 167 -13.28 7.35 14.04
C GLY A 167 -12.90 7.40 12.55
N PRO A 168 -13.54 6.53 11.74
CA PRO A 168 -13.35 6.48 10.29
C PRO A 168 -13.88 7.74 9.59
N VAL A 169 -13.19 8.17 8.53
CA VAL A 169 -13.54 9.36 7.74
C VAL A 169 -14.37 8.95 6.51
N GLU A 170 -15.66 9.29 6.51
CA GLU A 170 -16.62 8.88 5.46
C GLU A 170 -16.20 9.35 4.05
N GLU A 171 -15.72 10.60 3.92
CA GLU A 171 -15.25 11.12 2.63
C GLU A 171 -13.94 10.48 2.13
N ASP A 172 -13.35 9.60 2.95
CA ASP A 172 -12.14 8.85 2.66
C ASP A 172 -12.42 7.34 2.61
N PHE A 173 -13.59 6.97 2.10
CA PHE A 173 -14.07 5.59 2.02
C PHE A 173 -14.25 4.92 3.40
N GLY A 174 -14.33 5.69 4.49
CA GLY A 174 -14.30 5.14 5.84
C GLY A 174 -12.89 4.78 6.31
N ALA A 175 -11.85 5.33 5.69
CA ALA A 175 -10.49 5.15 6.17
C ALA A 175 -10.28 5.86 7.52
N TRP A 176 -9.60 5.19 8.41
CA TRP A 176 -9.15 5.74 9.67
C TRP A 176 -8.04 6.78 9.46
N ALA A 177 -8.02 7.79 10.32
CA ALA A 177 -6.94 8.77 10.34
C ALA A 177 -5.71 8.18 11.03
N TRP A 178 -4.55 8.25 10.39
CA TRP A 178 -3.28 7.87 11.00
C TRP A 178 -2.90 8.84 12.14
N VAL A 179 -2.48 8.32 13.30
CA VAL A 179 -2.12 9.14 14.48
C VAL A 179 -0.66 9.59 14.54
N GLY A 180 0.20 9.05 13.67
CA GLY A 180 1.64 9.27 13.83
C GLY A 180 2.15 10.68 13.41
N PRO A 181 3.47 10.92 13.54
CA PRO A 181 4.47 9.99 14.08
C PRO A 181 4.41 9.88 15.61
N PHE A 182 4.66 8.68 16.14
CA PHE A 182 4.64 8.40 17.58
C PHE A 182 5.86 9.01 18.29
N GLU A 183 5.65 9.52 19.51
CA GLU A 183 6.74 10.07 20.33
C GLU A 183 7.76 8.97 20.67
N GLY A 184 9.02 9.17 20.28
CA GLY A 184 10.12 8.21 20.51
C GLY A 184 10.36 7.22 19.36
N GLU A 185 9.40 7.06 18.44
CA GLU A 185 9.55 6.26 17.20
C GLU A 185 9.91 7.12 15.98
N ASP A 186 10.06 8.43 16.17
CA ASP A 186 10.52 9.38 15.14
C ASP A 186 12.03 9.23 14.80
N MET A 187 12.59 8.06 15.05
CA MET A 187 13.88 7.65 14.53
C MET A 187 13.67 6.46 13.59
N GLU A 188 12.97 6.68 12.46
CA GLU A 188 13.49 6.07 11.23
C GLU A 188 14.98 6.40 11.25
N ASP A 189 15.83 5.37 11.28
CA ASP A 189 17.27 5.56 11.42
C ASP A 189 17.68 6.67 10.45
N MET A 190 18.39 7.69 10.95
CA MET A 190 18.76 8.86 10.15
C MET A 190 19.47 8.45 8.85
N GLU A 191 20.15 7.31 8.84
CA GLU A 191 20.72 6.71 7.65
C GLU A 191 19.66 6.18 6.68
N VAL A 192 18.62 5.48 7.17
CA VAL A 192 17.49 4.98 6.37
C VAL A 192 16.73 6.14 5.73
N LYS A 193 16.40 7.17 6.54
CA LYS A 193 15.78 8.40 6.04
C LYS A 193 16.62 9.06 4.95
N ARG A 194 17.93 9.21 5.20
CA ARG A 194 18.87 9.79 4.23
C ARG A 194 18.94 8.97 2.93
N LYS A 195 18.98 7.63 3.01
CA LYS A 195 18.97 6.73 1.83
C LYS A 195 17.70 6.90 1.01
N ARG A 196 16.54 6.96 1.67
CA ARG A 196 15.24 7.19 1.04
C ARG A 196 15.19 8.54 0.33
N GLU A 197 15.54 9.62 1.03
CA GLU A 197 15.58 10.97 0.47
C GLU A 197 16.56 11.08 -0.71
N GLU A 198 17.73 10.43 -0.62
CA GLU A 198 18.71 10.40 -1.70
C GLU A 198 18.18 9.64 -2.93
N ALA A 199 17.51 8.50 -2.74
CA ALA A 199 16.93 7.73 -3.82
C ALA A 199 15.81 8.50 -4.53
N VAL A 200 14.95 9.18 -3.78
CA VAL A 200 13.91 10.07 -4.33
C VAL A 200 14.52 11.25 -5.07
N ARG A 201 15.49 11.94 -4.48
CA ARG A 201 16.19 13.05 -5.12
C ARG A 201 16.83 12.63 -6.44
N ARG A 202 17.52 11.48 -6.45
CA ARG A 202 18.11 10.92 -7.67
C ARG A 202 17.05 10.63 -8.72
N GLY A 203 15.90 10.08 -8.31
CA GLY A 203 14.80 9.83 -9.24
C GLY A 203 14.23 11.08 -9.89
N VAL A 204 14.12 12.17 -9.13
CA VAL A 204 13.71 13.47 -9.68
C VAL A 204 14.78 14.05 -10.61
N GLU A 205 16.06 14.01 -10.22
CA GLU A 205 17.18 14.52 -11.02
C GLU A 205 17.36 13.76 -12.34
N GLU A 206 17.18 12.44 -12.32
CA GLU A 206 17.25 11.56 -13.49
C GLU A 206 15.93 11.49 -14.27
N GLY A 207 14.86 12.09 -13.75
CA GLY A 207 13.59 12.30 -14.44
C GLY A 207 12.63 11.11 -14.43
N TRP A 208 12.82 10.10 -13.57
CA TRP A 208 11.96 8.93 -13.42
C TRP A 208 11.07 8.94 -12.16
N ALA A 209 11.26 9.92 -11.27
CA ALA A 209 10.36 10.23 -10.14
C ALA A 209 9.92 11.69 -10.15
#